data_AF-A0A164IKP9-F1
#
_entry.id   AF-A0A164IKP9-F1
#
_cell.length_a   1.000
_cell.length_b   1.000
_cell.length_c   1.000
_cell.angle_alpha   90.00
_cell.angle_beta   90.00
_cell.angle_gamma   90.00
#
_symmetry.space_group_name_H-M   'P 1'
#
loop_
_entity.id
_entity.type
_entity.pdbx_description
1 polymer ?
#
loop_
_entity_poly.entity_id
_entity_poly.type
_entity_poly.pdbx_seq_one_letter_code
_entity_poly.pdbx_strand_id
1 'polypeptide(L)'
;MAAPVRNKFFTCFFSFHKKVNPQQTFGLFSPSKCFRPANSTSIHMTSFKSSNLMQFFDDPKNFGASEVKSGRSWTVDELRIKSNIDLQKLWFVLLKERNMLLTMEYNCREACYLFPSPERIDKIQDSMTRLEQVIHERNDAYWQLEIGEEAPKPRAEKTLDPTDPLAAIREPIEAVTQVKDRATLKFQYLIKEKERKLKLKQK
;
A
#
# COMPACT_ATOMS: atom_id res chain seq x y z
N MET A 1 13.61 -24.46 -21.08
CA MET A 1 14.56 -24.10 -19.99
C MET A 1 14.29 -22.65 -19.61
N ALA A 2 13.51 -22.42 -18.55
CA ALA A 2 13.14 -21.08 -18.11
C ALA A 2 14.29 -20.49 -17.27
N ALA A 3 14.81 -19.34 -17.67
CA ALA A 3 15.83 -18.61 -16.93
C ALA A 3 15.24 -18.07 -15.61
N PRO A 4 16.00 -18.07 -14.49
CA PRO A 4 15.52 -17.50 -13.25
C PRO A 4 15.47 -15.97 -13.38
N VAL A 5 14.27 -15.41 -13.21
CA VAL A 5 14.03 -13.97 -13.08
C VAL A 5 14.84 -13.47 -11.89
N ARG A 6 15.96 -12.79 -12.14
CA ARG A 6 16.73 -12.11 -11.10
C ARG A 6 15.83 -11.04 -10.48
N ASN A 7 15.35 -11.37 -9.29
CA ASN A 7 14.49 -10.53 -8.48
C ASN A 7 15.25 -9.24 -8.11
N LYS A 8 15.01 -8.16 -8.85
CA LYS A 8 15.60 -6.83 -8.61
C LYS A 8 15.05 -6.16 -7.33
N PHE A 9 14.36 -6.90 -6.47
CA PHE A 9 13.88 -6.47 -5.15
C PHE A 9 15.00 -5.84 -4.30
N PHE A 10 16.26 -6.26 -4.47
CA PHE A 10 17.39 -5.73 -3.70
C PHE A 10 18.24 -4.67 -4.41
N THR A 11 18.06 -4.43 -5.71
CA THR A 11 18.91 -3.47 -6.43
C THR A 11 18.54 -2.01 -6.21
N CYS A 12 17.39 -1.69 -5.58
CA CYS A 12 17.05 -0.30 -5.26
C CYS A 12 17.52 0.16 -3.87
N PHE A 13 17.92 -0.76 -2.98
CA PHE A 13 18.48 -0.40 -1.67
C PHE A 13 19.96 -0.76 -1.50
N PHE A 14 20.54 -1.59 -2.38
CA PHE A 14 21.96 -2.00 -2.32
C PHE A 14 22.63 -2.08 -3.70
N SER A 15 22.47 -1.06 -4.55
CA SER A 15 23.18 -1.01 -5.83
C SER A 15 23.92 0.31 -6.05
N PHE A 16 24.99 0.53 -5.29
CA PHE A 16 26.07 1.43 -5.68
C PHE A 16 27.34 0.62 -5.93
N HIS A 17 27.44 -0.02 -7.09
CA HIS A 17 28.72 -0.40 -7.67
C HIS A 17 28.56 -0.61 -9.18
N LYS A 18 28.57 0.50 -9.93
CA LYS A 18 28.98 0.45 -11.34
C LYS A 18 30.49 0.23 -11.36
N LYS A 19 30.93 -0.94 -11.80
CA LYS A 19 32.31 -1.18 -12.24
C LYS A 19 32.54 -0.34 -13.51
N VAL A 20 33.27 0.76 -13.38
CA VAL A 20 33.92 1.42 -14.51
C VAL A 20 35.30 0.81 -14.65
N ASN A 21 35.63 0.38 -15.86
CA ASN A 21 36.93 -0.16 -16.25
C ASN A 21 37.68 0.96 -16.99
N PRO A 22 38.88 1.35 -16.57
CA PRO A 22 39.80 2.05 -17.46
C PRO A 22 41.10 1.26 -17.64
N GLN A 23 41.38 0.97 -18.91
CA GLN A 23 42.68 0.54 -19.41
C GLN A 23 43.68 1.70 -19.34
N GLN A 24 44.93 1.39 -18.92
CA GLN A 24 46.21 2.03 -19.30
C GLN A 24 46.43 3.48 -18.76
N THR A 25 47.61 4.03 -18.41
CA THR A 25 49.06 3.79 -18.64
C THR A 25 49.89 4.45 -17.50
N PHE A 26 51.20 4.16 -17.47
CA PHE A 26 52.24 4.61 -16.54
C PHE A 26 52.50 6.13 -16.45
N GLY A 27 52.92 6.59 -15.27
CA GLY A 27 53.55 7.90 -15.03
C GLY A 27 54.03 8.07 -13.59
N LEU A 28 55.36 8.18 -13.40
CA LEU A 28 56.04 8.53 -12.13
C LEU A 28 55.82 10.03 -11.80
N PHE A 29 55.58 10.39 -10.52
CA PHE A 29 56.21 11.50 -9.77
C PHE A 29 55.56 11.80 -8.38
N SER A 30 56.43 11.96 -7.37
CA SER A 30 56.37 12.77 -6.13
C SER A 30 55.39 12.47 -4.95
N PRO A 31 55.85 12.53 -3.67
CA PRO A 31 55.03 12.26 -2.49
C PRO A 31 54.42 13.53 -1.90
N SER A 32 53.23 13.88 -2.33
CA SER A 32 52.37 14.82 -1.61
C SER A 32 51.17 14.04 -1.10
N LYS A 33 50.94 14.04 0.21
CA LYS A 33 49.88 13.30 0.90
C LYS A 33 48.51 13.54 0.24
N CYS A 34 48.10 12.64 -0.65
CA CYS A 34 46.77 12.65 -1.22
C CYS A 34 45.82 12.12 -0.14
N PHE A 35 45.01 13.01 0.43
CA PHE A 35 43.83 12.63 1.18
C PHE A 35 42.95 11.78 0.26
N ARG A 36 43.02 10.46 0.41
CA ARG A 36 42.00 9.57 -0.20
C ARG A 36 40.70 9.93 0.50
N PRO A 37 39.59 10.23 -0.21
CA PRO A 37 38.30 10.16 0.45
C PRO A 37 38.20 8.73 0.97
N ALA A 38 38.08 8.58 2.29
CA ALA A 38 37.69 7.31 2.85
C ALA A 38 36.35 6.98 2.18
N ASN A 39 36.36 6.02 1.26
CA ASN A 39 35.13 5.38 0.80
C ASN A 39 34.39 5.02 2.07
N SER A 40 33.28 5.71 2.33
CA SER A 40 32.51 5.63 3.57
C SER A 40 32.47 4.19 4.03
N THR A 41 33.33 3.87 5.00
CA THR A 41 33.44 2.53 5.54
C THR A 41 32.13 2.32 6.24
N SER A 42 31.31 1.45 5.65
CA SER A 42 30.05 0.91 6.17
C SER A 42 29.90 1.24 7.65
N ILE A 43 29.14 2.29 7.94
CA ILE A 43 28.81 2.71 9.30
C ILE A 43 28.34 1.44 9.99
N HIS A 44 28.95 1.11 11.13
CA HIS A 44 28.59 -0.06 11.93
C HIS A 44 27.10 0.06 12.31
N MET A 45 26.23 -0.51 11.48
CA MET A 45 24.81 -0.61 11.75
C MET A 45 24.69 -1.62 12.87
N THR A 46 24.48 -1.13 14.09
CA THR A 46 24.24 -1.96 15.25
C THR A 46 23.18 -3.00 14.87
N SER A 47 23.54 -4.27 15.08
CA SER A 47 22.76 -5.46 14.73
C SER A 47 21.27 -5.19 14.84
N PHE A 48 20.64 -5.07 13.67
CA PHE A 48 19.20 -4.95 13.43
C PHE A 48 18.45 -6.06 14.18
N LYS A 49 18.09 -5.82 15.44
CA LYS A 49 16.98 -6.52 16.06
C LYS A 49 15.74 -5.94 15.39
N SER A 50 15.33 -6.54 14.27
CA SER A 50 14.03 -6.34 13.61
C SER A 50 13.49 -4.91 13.75
N SER A 51 14.00 -3.98 12.94
CA SER A 51 13.50 -2.60 12.97
C SER A 51 11.98 -2.61 12.82
N ASN A 52 11.28 -1.78 13.61
CA ASN A 52 9.82 -1.62 13.49
C ASN A 52 9.39 -1.28 12.04
N LEU A 53 10.31 -0.74 11.24
CA LEU A 53 10.13 -0.44 9.83
C LEU A 53 9.89 -1.69 8.97
N MET A 54 10.42 -2.86 9.36
CA MET A 54 10.22 -4.09 8.58
C MET A 54 8.74 -4.51 8.52
N GLN A 55 7.88 -4.00 9.41
CA GLN A 55 6.44 -4.24 9.40
C GLN A 55 5.70 -3.61 8.20
N PHE A 56 6.33 -2.67 7.48
CA PHE A 56 5.79 -2.07 6.26
C PHE A 56 6.09 -2.89 5.01
N PHE A 57 6.86 -3.97 5.13
CA PHE A 57 7.22 -4.84 4.02
C PHE A 57 6.65 -6.25 4.25
N ASP A 58 6.29 -6.92 3.16
CA ASP A 58 5.85 -8.31 3.20
C ASP A 58 7.00 -9.25 3.61
N ASP A 59 6.65 -10.48 3.96
CA ASP A 59 7.62 -11.49 4.32
C ASP A 59 8.65 -11.66 3.19
N PRO A 60 9.96 -11.74 3.51
CA PRO A 60 11.00 -11.91 2.49
C PRO A 60 10.82 -13.14 1.59
N LYS A 61 10.02 -14.11 2.02
CA LYS A 61 9.66 -15.32 1.27
C LYS A 61 8.68 -15.04 0.13
N ASN A 62 7.86 -14.00 0.24
CA ASN A 62 6.83 -13.63 -0.73
C ASN A 62 7.39 -12.73 -1.86
N PHE A 63 8.64 -12.28 -1.73
CA PHE A 63 9.26 -11.39 -2.70
C PHE A 63 9.44 -12.07 -4.07
N GLY A 64 8.88 -11.47 -5.11
CA GLY A 64 8.92 -11.98 -6.49
C GLY A 64 8.01 -13.18 -6.75
N ALA A 65 7.13 -13.55 -5.81
CA ALA A 65 6.04 -14.45 -6.09
C ALA A 65 5.06 -13.77 -7.08
N SER A 66 4.58 -14.53 -8.06
CA SER A 66 3.60 -14.02 -9.03
C SER A 66 2.22 -13.82 -8.43
N GLU A 67 1.89 -14.61 -7.40
CA GLU A 67 0.60 -14.57 -6.70
C GLU A 67 0.84 -14.93 -5.23
N VAL A 68 0.28 -14.16 -4.31
CA VAL A 68 0.34 -14.45 -2.87
C VAL A 68 -1.07 -14.76 -2.38
N LYS A 69 -1.32 -16.04 -2.08
CA LYS A 69 -2.62 -16.53 -1.60
C LYS A 69 -3.07 -15.74 -0.38
N SER A 70 -4.29 -15.23 -0.43
CA SER A 70 -4.93 -14.49 0.66
C SER A 70 -6.22 -15.18 1.09
N GLY A 71 -6.54 -15.09 2.39
CA GLY A 71 -7.74 -15.68 2.96
C GLY A 71 -9.04 -14.98 2.52
N ARG A 72 -10.14 -15.36 3.20
CA ARG A 72 -11.45 -14.72 3.07
C ARG A 72 -11.48 -13.40 3.84
N SER A 73 -12.26 -12.41 3.38
CA SER A 73 -12.55 -11.18 4.13
C SER A 73 -13.50 -11.46 5.30
N TRP A 74 -13.50 -10.63 6.34
CA TRP A 74 -14.37 -10.81 7.52
C TRP A 74 -15.85 -10.60 7.17
N THR A 75 -16.75 -11.46 7.66
CA THR A 75 -18.21 -11.22 7.52
C THR A 75 -18.75 -10.39 8.68
N VAL A 76 -19.86 -9.68 8.43
CA VAL A 76 -20.54 -8.88 9.45
C VAL A 76 -20.96 -9.73 10.66
N ASP A 77 -21.47 -10.93 10.41
CA ASP A 77 -21.94 -11.81 11.49
C ASP A 77 -20.81 -12.29 12.42
N GLU A 78 -19.62 -12.54 11.87
CA GLU A 78 -18.45 -12.88 12.69
C GLU A 78 -18.00 -11.72 13.56
N LEU A 79 -18.06 -10.49 13.03
CA LEU A 79 -17.66 -9.27 13.73
C LEU A 79 -18.65 -8.91 14.84
N ARG A 80 -19.95 -9.19 14.66
CA ARG A 80 -20.99 -8.98 15.68
C ARG A 80 -20.79 -9.78 16.96
N ILE A 81 -20.12 -10.93 16.90
CA ILE A 81 -19.87 -11.79 18.06
C ILE A 81 -18.62 -11.31 18.85
N LYS A 82 -17.78 -10.46 18.29
CA LYS A 82 -16.52 -10.00 18.92
C LYS A 82 -16.72 -8.84 19.89
N SER A 83 -15.88 -8.79 20.92
CA SER A 83 -15.82 -7.68 21.88
C SER A 83 -15.31 -6.39 21.21
N ASN A 84 -15.67 -5.22 21.75
CA ASN A 84 -15.20 -3.93 21.21
C ASN A 84 -13.67 -3.78 21.27
N ILE A 85 -13.03 -4.34 22.31
CA ILE A 85 -11.56 -4.35 22.45
C ILE A 85 -10.93 -5.18 21.32
N ASP A 86 -11.52 -6.32 20.98
CA ASP A 86 -11.00 -7.16 19.90
C ASP A 86 -11.25 -6.55 18.52
N LEU A 87 -12.38 -5.86 18.32
CA LEU A 87 -12.61 -5.09 17.09
C LEU A 87 -11.57 -3.97 16.93
N GLN A 88 -11.25 -3.24 18.01
CA GLN A 88 -10.22 -2.22 17.97
C GLN A 88 -8.84 -2.80 17.62
N LYS A 89 -8.46 -3.93 18.24
CA LYS A 89 -7.21 -4.64 17.91
C LYS A 89 -7.20 -5.12 16.45
N LEU A 90 -8.32 -5.68 15.98
CA LEU A 90 -8.48 -6.15 14.62
C LEU A 90 -8.31 -5.01 13.62
N TRP A 91 -8.90 -3.85 13.90
CA TRP A 91 -8.72 -2.65 13.09
C TRP A 91 -7.25 -2.29 12.91
N PHE A 92 -6.45 -2.31 13.98
CA PHE A 92 -5.01 -2.03 13.89
C PHE A 92 -4.23 -3.09 13.11
N VAL A 93 -4.62 -4.37 13.21
CA VAL A 93 -4.00 -5.43 12.41
C VAL A 93 -4.29 -5.20 10.92
N LEU A 94 -5.56 -4.92 10.57
CA LEU A 94 -5.96 -4.61 9.19
C LEU A 94 -5.27 -3.35 8.67
N LEU A 95 -5.10 -2.33 9.52
CA LEU A 95 -4.45 -1.07 9.16
C LEU A 95 -2.97 -1.27 8.83
N LYS A 96 -2.26 -2.09 9.61
CA LYS A 96 -0.86 -2.41 9.31
C LYS A 96 -0.72 -3.16 7.99
N GLU A 97 -1.57 -4.15 7.75
CA GLU A 97 -1.60 -4.87 6.47
C GLU A 97 -1.90 -3.92 5.30
N ARG A 98 -2.90 -3.04 5.43
CA ARG A 98 -3.21 -2.03 4.42
C ARG A 98 -2.01 -1.13 4.14
N ASN A 99 -1.33 -0.64 5.17
CA ASN A 99 -0.17 0.22 5.01
C ASN A 99 0.98 -0.50 4.30
N MET A 100 1.26 -1.75 4.67
CA MET A 100 2.25 -2.60 3.99
C MET A 100 1.92 -2.76 2.50
N LEU A 101 0.67 -3.07 2.17
CA LEU A 101 0.26 -3.26 0.77
C LEU A 101 0.31 -1.96 -0.03
N LEU A 102 0.00 -0.81 0.58
CA LEU A 102 0.14 0.50 -0.08
C LEU A 102 1.60 0.83 -0.40
N THR A 103 2.53 0.52 0.52
CA THR A 103 3.98 0.65 0.24
C THR A 103 4.39 -0.22 -0.93
N MET A 104 3.91 -1.46 -0.99
CA MET A 104 4.19 -2.37 -2.10
C MET A 104 3.56 -1.92 -3.42
N GLU A 105 2.31 -1.46 -3.40
CA GLU A 105 1.60 -0.97 -4.59
C GLU A 105 2.34 0.22 -5.20
N TYR A 106 2.73 1.18 -4.37
CA TYR A 106 3.51 2.33 -4.79
C TYR A 106 4.84 1.90 -5.44
N ASN A 107 5.59 1.01 -4.79
CA ASN A 107 6.86 0.51 -5.34
C ASN A 107 6.67 -0.24 -6.67
N CYS A 108 5.63 -1.07 -6.79
CA CYS A 108 5.31 -1.77 -8.04
C CYS A 108 4.99 -0.79 -9.16
N ARG A 109 4.23 0.28 -8.83
CA ARG A 109 3.89 1.35 -9.77
C ARG A 109 5.14 2.09 -10.27
N GLU A 110 6.02 2.51 -9.37
CA GLU A 110 7.27 3.21 -9.71
C GLU A 110 8.22 2.33 -10.54
N ALA A 111 8.28 1.04 -10.23
CA ALA A 111 9.11 0.09 -10.95
C ALA A 111 8.44 -0.51 -12.20
N CYS A 112 7.22 -0.06 -12.55
CA CYS A 112 6.41 -0.56 -13.66
C CYS A 112 6.20 -2.09 -13.65
N TYR A 113 6.01 -2.68 -12.47
CA TYR A 113 5.68 -4.09 -12.29
C TYR A 113 4.19 -4.29 -11.98
N LEU A 114 3.68 -5.46 -12.36
CA LEU A 114 2.34 -5.89 -11.97
C LEU A 114 2.30 -6.22 -10.47
N PHE A 115 1.25 -5.77 -9.81
CA PHE A 115 1.05 -6.05 -8.39
C PHE A 115 0.66 -7.52 -8.19
N PRO A 116 1.33 -8.29 -7.30
CA PRO A 116 1.12 -9.74 -7.19
C PRO A 116 -0.30 -10.17 -6.81
N SER A 117 -1.03 -9.38 -6.00
CA SER A 117 -2.38 -9.77 -5.55
C SER A 117 -3.24 -8.56 -5.17
N PRO A 118 -3.80 -7.81 -6.14
CA PRO A 118 -4.57 -6.58 -5.87
C PRO A 118 -5.84 -6.86 -5.05
N GLU A 119 -6.45 -8.04 -5.24
CA GLU A 119 -7.63 -8.49 -4.49
C GLU A 119 -7.43 -8.47 -2.97
N ARG A 120 -6.19 -8.58 -2.48
CA ARG A 120 -5.91 -8.52 -1.05
C ARG A 120 -6.27 -7.16 -0.46
N ILE A 121 -6.00 -6.08 -1.21
CA ILE A 121 -6.34 -4.71 -0.80
C ILE A 121 -7.86 -4.58 -0.69
N ASP A 122 -8.59 -5.08 -1.68
CA ASP A 122 -10.05 -5.03 -1.71
C ASP A 122 -10.65 -5.81 -0.53
N LYS A 123 -10.14 -7.00 -0.22
CA LYS A 123 -10.59 -7.82 0.93
C LYS A 123 -10.37 -7.12 2.28
N ILE A 124 -9.29 -6.36 2.43
CA ILE A 124 -9.01 -5.60 3.66
C ILE A 124 -9.96 -4.41 3.74
N GLN A 125 -10.16 -3.70 2.63
CA GLN A 125 -11.07 -2.57 2.55
C GLN A 125 -12.51 -3.00 2.91
N ASP A 126 -12.98 -4.10 2.32
CA ASP A 126 -14.24 -4.75 2.68
C ASP A 126 -14.36 -5.03 4.18
N SER A 127 -13.31 -5.61 4.76
CA SER A 127 -13.29 -5.97 6.18
C SER A 127 -13.32 -4.74 7.07
N MET A 128 -12.62 -3.66 6.69
CA MET A 128 -12.66 -2.39 7.41
C MET A 128 -14.04 -1.73 7.34
N THR A 129 -14.67 -1.67 6.17
CA THR A 129 -16.01 -1.10 6.02
C THR A 129 -17.05 -1.88 6.83
N ARG A 130 -16.98 -3.22 6.84
CA ARG A 130 -17.86 -4.05 7.66
C ARG A 130 -17.63 -3.85 9.16
N LEU A 131 -16.36 -3.68 9.57
CA LEU A 131 -16.02 -3.40 10.98
C LEU A 131 -16.59 -2.05 11.42
N GLU A 132 -16.42 -1.02 10.61
CA GLU A 132 -17.03 0.29 10.84
C GLU A 132 -18.56 0.19 10.94
N GLN A 133 -19.20 -0.56 10.03
CA GLN A 133 -20.64 -0.78 10.07
C GLN A 133 -21.10 -1.43 11.38
N VAL A 134 -20.41 -2.45 11.89
CA VAL A 134 -20.77 -3.09 13.17
C VAL A 134 -20.61 -2.14 14.35
N ILE A 135 -19.59 -1.27 14.32
CA ILE A 135 -19.38 -0.27 15.37
C ILE A 135 -20.52 0.75 15.37
N HIS A 136 -20.90 1.27 14.20
CA HIS A 136 -22.02 2.20 14.07
C HIS A 136 -23.33 1.54 14.49
N GLU A 137 -23.62 0.32 14.02
CA GLU A 137 -24.82 -0.44 14.40
C GLU A 137 -24.94 -0.58 15.93
N ARG A 138 -23.86 -0.91 16.63
CA ARG A 138 -23.83 -1.04 18.10
C ARG A 138 -24.02 0.29 18.81
N ASN A 139 -23.37 1.34 18.31
CA ASN A 139 -23.52 2.67 18.85
C ASN A 139 -24.97 3.13 18.68
N ASP A 140 -25.53 3.01 17.49
CA ASP A 140 -26.92 3.38 17.20
C ASP A 140 -27.90 2.64 18.09
N ALA A 141 -27.70 1.34 18.33
CA ALA A 141 -28.51 0.57 19.25
C ALA A 141 -28.42 1.08 20.70
N TYR A 142 -27.22 1.45 21.17
CA TYR A 142 -27.03 2.04 22.50
C TYR A 142 -27.78 3.38 22.63
N TRP A 143 -27.63 4.29 21.67
CA TRP A 143 -28.31 5.59 21.68
C TRP A 143 -29.83 5.44 21.67
N GLN A 144 -30.36 4.53 20.85
CA GLN A 144 -31.78 4.29 20.78
C GLN A 144 -32.37 3.69 22.07
N LEU A 145 -31.65 2.77 22.72
CA LEU A 145 -32.16 2.05 23.88
C LEU A 145 -31.93 2.76 25.21
N GLU A 146 -30.76 3.36 25.41
CA GLU A 146 -30.41 3.98 26.69
C GLU A 146 -30.79 5.46 26.76
N ILE A 147 -30.70 6.17 25.64
CA ILE A 147 -30.89 7.63 25.57
C ILE A 147 -32.25 7.97 24.97
N GLY A 148 -32.75 7.14 24.03
CA GLY A 148 -34.03 7.36 23.35
C GLY A 148 -33.96 8.36 22.20
N GLU A 149 -32.75 8.75 21.79
CA GLU A 149 -32.48 9.69 20.69
C GLU A 149 -31.65 9.01 19.58
N GLU A 150 -31.60 9.62 18.39
CA GLU A 150 -30.72 9.14 17.32
C GLU A 150 -29.24 9.43 17.65
N ALA A 151 -28.37 8.49 17.32
CA ALA A 151 -26.93 8.66 17.49
C ALA A 151 -26.43 9.92 16.74
N PRO A 152 -25.54 10.73 17.36
CA PRO A 152 -24.91 11.84 16.68
C PRO A 152 -24.16 11.37 15.43
N LYS A 153 -24.63 11.78 14.26
CA LYS A 153 -23.96 11.44 13.00
C LYS A 153 -22.58 12.09 12.97
N PRO A 154 -21.52 11.37 12.53
CA PRO A 154 -20.20 11.97 12.42
C PRO A 154 -20.30 13.20 11.51
N ARG A 155 -19.99 14.38 12.06
CA ARG A 155 -19.97 15.60 11.27
C ARG A 155 -18.87 15.44 10.22
N ALA A 156 -19.25 15.43 8.95
CA ALA A 156 -18.32 15.68 7.86
C ALA A 156 -17.93 17.15 7.94
N GLU A 157 -17.03 17.48 8.86
CA GLU A 157 -16.44 18.80 8.98
C GLU A 157 -15.59 18.99 7.72
N LYS A 158 -16.17 19.69 6.73
CA LYS A 158 -15.39 20.27 5.65
C LYS A 158 -14.53 21.31 6.34
N THR A 159 -13.28 20.98 6.59
CA THR A 159 -12.29 21.93 7.12
C THR A 159 -12.23 23.09 6.15
N LEU A 160 -12.90 24.20 6.49
CA LEU A 160 -12.82 25.47 5.77
C LEU A 160 -11.52 26.22 6.11
N ASP A 161 -10.61 25.59 6.86
CA ASP A 161 -9.41 26.21 7.38
C ASP A 161 -8.28 26.16 6.33
N PRO A 162 -7.83 27.30 5.77
CA PRO A 162 -6.81 27.35 4.73
C PRO A 162 -5.42 26.86 5.17
N THR A 163 -5.22 26.55 6.45
CA THR A 163 -3.90 26.22 7.03
C THR A 163 -3.81 24.80 7.60
N ASP A 164 -4.79 23.91 7.35
CA ASP A 164 -4.66 22.51 7.79
C ASP A 164 -3.53 21.80 7.01
N PRO A 165 -2.40 21.43 7.67
CA PRO A 165 -1.30 20.74 6.99
C PRO A 165 -1.69 19.35 6.47
N LEU A 166 -2.80 18.76 6.94
CA LEU A 166 -3.30 17.45 6.49
C LEU A 166 -4.20 17.53 5.25
N ALA A 167 -4.77 18.71 4.93
CA ALA A 167 -5.59 18.90 3.73
C ALA A 167 -4.77 18.67 2.44
N ALA A 168 -3.51 19.10 2.43
CA ALA A 168 -2.58 18.91 1.33
C ALA A 168 -2.26 17.43 1.01
N ILE A 169 -2.52 16.51 1.95
CA ILE A 169 -2.32 15.06 1.77
C ILE A 169 -3.65 14.37 1.41
N ARG A 170 -4.79 14.84 1.95
CA ARG A 170 -6.12 14.30 1.61
C ARG A 170 -6.54 14.61 0.18
N GLU A 171 -6.32 15.83 -0.32
CA GLU A 171 -6.69 16.19 -1.70
C GLU A 171 -6.01 15.30 -2.76
N PRO A 172 -4.70 15.00 -2.68
CA PRO A 172 -4.07 14.03 -3.58
C PRO A 172 -4.68 12.63 -3.49
N ILE A 173 -5.05 12.16 -2.29
CA ILE A 173 -5.66 10.83 -2.11
C ILE A 173 -7.05 10.80 -2.74
N GLU A 174 -7.87 11.82 -2.49
CA GLU A 174 -9.21 11.97 -3.08
C GLU A 174 -9.13 12.12 -4.62
N ALA A 175 -8.16 12.88 -5.12
CA ALA A 175 -7.91 13.01 -6.55
C ALA A 175 -7.46 11.69 -7.19
N VAL A 176 -6.60 10.91 -6.53
CA VAL A 176 -6.18 9.57 -6.99
C VAL A 176 -7.37 8.60 -7.01
N THR A 177 -8.26 8.66 -6.02
CA THR A 177 -9.51 7.87 -6.06
C THR A 177 -10.43 8.30 -7.19
N GLN A 178 -10.60 9.60 -7.43
CA GLN A 178 -11.42 10.11 -8.54
C GLN A 178 -10.86 9.72 -9.92
N VAL A 179 -9.53 9.67 -10.09
CA VAL A 179 -8.90 9.20 -11.33
C VAL A 179 -9.17 7.70 -11.53
N LYS A 180 -9.09 6.90 -10.46
CA LYS A 180 -9.43 5.47 -10.49
C LYS A 180 -10.90 5.25 -10.84
N ASP A 181 -11.80 6.06 -10.29
CA ASP A 181 -13.24 6.01 -10.58
C ASP A 181 -13.56 6.45 -12.01
N ARG A 182 -12.91 7.52 -12.51
CA ARG A 182 -13.04 7.96 -13.91
C ARG A 182 -12.50 6.94 -14.90
N ALA A 183 -11.36 6.31 -14.62
CA ALA A 183 -10.85 5.22 -15.44
C ALA A 183 -11.84 4.05 -15.46
N THR A 184 -12.39 3.69 -14.30
CA THR A 184 -13.40 2.63 -14.15
C THR A 184 -14.69 2.94 -14.92
N LEU A 185 -15.20 4.19 -14.85
CA LEU A 185 -16.34 4.67 -15.62
C LEU A 185 -16.08 4.64 -17.13
N LYS A 186 -14.87 5.01 -17.56
CA LYS A 186 -14.45 4.93 -18.97
C LYS A 186 -14.41 3.46 -19.44
N PHE A 187 -13.89 2.55 -18.63
CA PHE A 187 -13.91 1.12 -18.94
C PHE A 187 -15.33 0.55 -19.00
N GLN A 188 -16.21 0.88 -18.05
CA GLN A 188 -17.63 0.48 -18.09
C GLN A 188 -18.34 1.01 -19.35
N TYR A 189 -18.11 2.27 -19.73
CA TYR A 189 -18.73 2.84 -20.93
C TYR A 189 -18.27 2.11 -22.20
N LEU A 190 -16.97 1.82 -22.32
CA LEU A 190 -16.42 1.08 -23.45
C LEU A 190 -16.95 -0.36 -23.54
N ILE A 191 -17.12 -1.03 -22.41
CA ILE A 191 -17.75 -2.37 -22.35
C ILE A 191 -19.20 -2.28 -22.84
N LYS A 192 -19.98 -1.33 -22.33
CA LYS A 192 -21.38 -1.11 -22.73
C LYS A 192 -21.51 -0.72 -24.21
N GLU A 193 -20.54 0.00 -24.77
CA GLU A 193 -20.51 0.32 -26.19
C GLU A 193 -20.19 -0.90 -27.05
N LYS A 194 -19.25 -1.75 -26.60
CA LYS A 194 -18.92 -3.02 -27.27
C LYS A 194 -20.13 -3.97 -27.26
N GLU A 195 -20.88 -4.04 -26.16
CA GLU A 195 -22.13 -4.81 -26.06
C GLU A 195 -23.22 -4.29 -27.01
N ARG A 196 -23.39 -2.96 -27.12
CA ARG A 196 -24.33 -2.35 -28.07
C ARG A 196 -23.98 -2.70 -29.52
N LYS A 197 -22.70 -2.62 -29.89
CA LYS A 197 -22.19 -2.99 -31.23
C LYS A 197 -22.35 -4.48 -31.52
N LEU A 198 -22.20 -5.33 -30.51
CA LEU A 198 -22.44 -6.77 -30.64
C LEU A 198 -23.92 -7.07 -30.90
N LYS A 199 -24.84 -6.42 -30.18
CA LYS A 199 -26.30 -6.56 -30.38
C LYS A 199 -26.76 -6.07 -31.75
N LEU A 200 -26.13 -5.03 -32.29
CA LEU A 200 -26.38 -4.52 -33.64
C LEU A 200 -25.86 -5.45 -34.75
N LYS A 201 -24.82 -6.24 -34.49
CA LYS A 201 -24.29 -7.25 -35.42
C LYS A 201 -25.05 -8.58 -35.40
N GLN A 202 -25.91 -8.80 -34.41
CA GLN A 202 -26.74 -10.00 -34.28
C GLN A 202 -28.15 -9.82 -34.86
N LYS A 203 -28.48 -8.62 -35.36
CA LYS A 203 -29.65 -8.34 -36.21
C LYS A 203 -29.22 -8.28 -37.66
#